data_AF-A0A8J6M9G8-F1
#
_entry.id   AF-A0A8J6M9G8-F1
#
_cell.length_a   1.000
_cell.length_b   1.000
_cell.length_c   1.000
_cell.angle_alpha   90.00
_cell.angle_beta   90.00
_cell.angle_gamma   90.00
#
_symmetry.space_group_name_H-M   'P 1'
#
loop_
_entity.id
_entity.type
_entity.pdbx_description
1 polymer ?
#
loop_
_entity_poly.entity_id
_entity_poly.type
_entity_poly.pdbx_seq_one_letter_code
_entity_poly.pdbx_strand_id
1 'polypeptide(L)'
;MTRIAATIAKIATQTNILAISAAIEAARAGEHGRGLSVVAEEVRALAANTETLANEIADVVLLSGRRTREGAGVAAAVGESMDQLEALASESARLSGAIAVAMEEQQATVGSLDERMVTLTRIGQASATAAEELTVTMIDLSRMASEARGATETLARGNG
;
A
#
# COMPACT_ATOMS: atom_id res chain seq x y z
N MET A 1 -9.25 28.75 24.69
CA MET A 1 -10.34 29.45 23.98
C MET A 1 -11.61 29.64 24.82
N THR A 2 -11.91 28.79 25.80
CA THR A 2 -13.07 28.96 26.71
C THR A 2 -13.01 30.16 27.66
N ARG A 3 -11.82 30.75 27.88
CA ARG A 3 -11.63 31.87 28.81
C ARG A 3 -12.46 33.11 28.45
N ILE A 4 -12.64 33.40 27.17
CA ILE A 4 -13.40 34.58 26.71
C ILE A 4 -14.89 34.36 26.96
N ALA A 5 -15.44 33.23 26.53
CA ALA A 5 -16.84 32.87 26.78
C ALA A 5 -17.16 32.85 28.29
N ALA A 6 -16.28 32.28 29.11
CA ALA A 6 -16.44 32.29 30.57
C ALA A 6 -16.38 33.70 31.18
N THR A 7 -15.57 34.61 30.61
CA THR A 7 -15.52 36.01 31.04
C THR A 7 -16.80 36.76 30.68
N ILE A 8 -17.35 36.50 29.49
CA ILE A 8 -18.63 37.09 29.04
C ILE A 8 -19.78 36.60 29.93
N ALA A 9 -19.86 35.31 30.23
CA ALA A 9 -20.85 34.76 31.15
C ALA A 9 -20.76 35.42 32.54
N LYS A 10 -19.54 35.62 33.05
CA LYS A 10 -19.32 36.33 34.32
C LYS A 10 -19.79 37.79 34.28
N ILE A 11 -19.54 38.50 33.18
CA ILE A 11 -20.02 39.88 32.98
C ILE A 11 -21.56 39.90 32.92
N ALA A 12 -22.16 38.93 32.25
CA ALA A 12 -23.61 38.79 32.17
C ALA A 12 -24.23 38.57 33.57
N THR A 13 -23.66 37.69 34.39
CA THR A 13 -24.11 37.50 35.79
C THR A 13 -23.96 38.79 36.61
N GLN A 14 -22.86 39.52 36.48
CA GLN A 14 -22.68 40.80 37.17
C GLN A 14 -23.71 41.84 36.72
N THR A 15 -24.00 41.91 35.43
CA THR A 15 -25.00 42.80 34.84
C THR A 15 -26.41 42.45 35.32
N ASN A 16 -26.71 41.17 35.46
CA ASN A 16 -27.96 40.67 36.03
C ASN A 16 -28.13 41.11 37.50
N ILE A 17 -27.08 41.04 38.32
CA ILE A 17 -27.10 41.52 39.72
C ILE A 17 -27.32 43.04 39.79
N LEU A 18 -26.67 43.79 38.90
CA LEU A 18 -26.86 45.25 38.77
C LEU A 18 -28.31 45.58 38.39
N ALA A 19 -28.90 44.84 37.45
CA ALA A 19 -30.30 45.02 37.02
C ALA A 19 -31.30 44.75 38.16
N ILE A 20 -31.08 43.69 38.96
CA ILE A 20 -31.90 43.41 40.14
C ILE A 20 -31.79 44.56 41.16
N SER A 21 -30.58 45.07 41.38
CA SER A 21 -30.35 46.20 42.29
C SER A 21 -31.08 47.46 41.81
N ALA A 22 -31.08 47.72 40.50
CA ALA A 22 -31.83 48.83 39.89
C ALA A 22 -33.36 48.64 40.00
N ALA A 23 -33.87 47.42 39.84
CA ALA A 23 -35.29 47.11 40.02
C ALA A 23 -35.75 47.35 41.48
N ILE A 24 -34.91 47.00 42.46
CA ILE A 24 -35.18 47.27 43.88
C ILE A 24 -35.25 48.78 44.15
N GLU A 25 -34.29 49.56 43.62
CA GLU A 25 -34.29 51.02 43.82
C GLU A 25 -35.45 51.71 43.08
N ALA A 26 -35.83 51.20 41.90
CA ALA A 26 -37.02 51.65 41.17
C ALA A 26 -38.31 51.42 41.98
N ALA A 27 -38.46 50.25 42.61
CA ALA A 27 -39.59 49.98 43.49
C ALA A 27 -39.61 50.90 44.71
N ARG A 28 -38.42 51.24 45.24
CA ARG A 28 -38.25 52.15 46.39
C ARG A 28 -38.65 53.59 46.08
N ALA A 29 -38.44 54.04 44.84
CA ALA A 29 -38.79 55.38 44.37
C ALA A 29 -40.29 55.56 44.03
N GLY A 30 -41.10 54.49 44.09
CA GLY A 30 -42.54 54.55 43.84
C GLY A 30 -42.89 55.06 42.44
N GLU A 31 -43.76 56.06 42.34
CA GLU A 31 -44.19 56.64 41.05
C GLU A 31 -43.03 57.23 40.24
N HIS A 32 -41.99 57.75 40.89
CA HIS A 32 -40.81 58.30 40.22
C HIS A 32 -39.89 57.23 39.60
N GLY A 33 -40.05 55.96 40.00
CA GLY A 33 -39.22 54.84 39.57
C GLY A 33 -39.76 54.04 38.37
N ARG A 34 -40.97 54.35 37.86
CA ARG A 34 -41.62 53.53 36.82
C ARG A 34 -40.76 53.34 35.55
N GLY A 35 -40.13 54.41 35.06
CA GLY A 35 -39.25 54.33 33.90
C GLY A 35 -37.99 53.49 34.16
N LEU A 36 -37.40 53.61 35.36
CA LEU A 36 -36.22 52.85 35.77
C LEU A 36 -36.55 51.36 35.93
N SER A 37 -37.76 51.03 36.39
CA SER A 37 -38.22 49.64 36.53
C SER A 37 -38.29 48.91 35.18
N VAL A 38 -38.73 49.59 34.12
CA VAL A 38 -38.79 49.00 32.77
C VAL A 38 -37.38 48.76 32.23
N VAL A 39 -36.49 49.74 32.38
CA VAL A 39 -35.09 49.61 31.96
C VAL A 39 -34.40 48.47 32.72
N ALA A 40 -34.64 48.34 34.02
CA ALA A 40 -34.06 47.27 34.84
C ALA A 40 -34.49 45.88 34.35
N GLU A 41 -35.76 45.69 33.98
CA GLU A 41 -36.24 44.40 33.45
C GLU A 41 -35.62 44.08 32.08
N GLU A 42 -35.52 45.07 31.19
CA GLU A 42 -34.91 44.89 29.86
C GLU A 42 -33.42 44.52 29.96
N VAL A 43 -32.69 45.19 30.88
CA VAL A 43 -31.28 44.87 31.15
C VAL A 43 -31.13 43.48 31.76
N ARG A 44 -32.06 43.07 32.63
CA ARG A 44 -32.08 41.73 33.23
C ARG A 44 -32.28 40.65 32.16
N ALA A 45 -33.23 40.84 31.26
CA ALA A 45 -33.51 39.94 30.15
C ALA A 45 -32.30 39.84 29.19
N LEU A 46 -31.68 40.98 28.86
CA LEU A 46 -30.47 41.02 28.02
C LEU A 46 -29.28 40.30 28.67
N ALA A 47 -29.09 40.49 29.98
CA ALA A 47 -28.04 39.81 30.73
C ALA A 47 -28.25 38.28 30.74
N ALA A 48 -29.46 37.81 31.02
CA ALA A 48 -29.77 36.38 30.98
C ALA A 48 -29.56 35.76 29.59
N ASN A 49 -29.97 36.47 28.53
CA ASN A 49 -29.74 36.01 27.16
C ASN A 49 -28.25 35.96 26.80
N THR A 50 -27.48 36.95 27.25
CA THR A 50 -26.01 37.01 27.04
C THR A 50 -25.30 35.84 27.73
N GLU A 51 -25.73 35.47 28.93
CA GLU A 51 -25.18 34.33 29.67
C GLU A 51 -25.42 33.01 28.92
N THR A 52 -26.66 32.79 28.44
CA THR A 52 -27.00 31.61 27.64
C THR A 52 -26.15 31.50 26.37
N LEU A 53 -26.05 32.58 25.59
CA LEU A 53 -25.24 32.61 24.37
C LEU A 53 -23.75 32.37 24.66
N ALA A 54 -23.22 32.92 25.76
CA ALA A 54 -21.83 32.69 26.14
C ALA A 54 -21.56 31.22 26.46
N ASN A 55 -22.50 30.53 27.10
CA ASN A 55 -22.40 29.09 27.38
C ASN A 55 -22.49 28.25 26.10
N GLU A 56 -23.42 28.56 25.19
CA GLU A 56 -23.53 27.88 23.90
C GLU A 56 -22.24 28.03 23.06
N ILE A 57 -21.66 29.23 23.03
CA ILE A 57 -20.36 29.47 22.37
C ILE A 57 -19.26 28.59 23.00
N ALA A 58 -19.23 28.48 24.33
CA ALA A 58 -18.25 27.65 25.02
C ALA A 58 -18.36 26.17 24.59
N ASP A 59 -19.58 25.65 24.50
CA ASP A 59 -19.85 24.27 24.09
C ASP A 59 -19.44 24.00 22.64
N VAL A 60 -19.77 24.89 21.71
CA VAL A 60 -19.37 24.78 20.30
C VAL A 60 -17.86 24.80 20.15
N VAL A 61 -17.16 25.65 20.91
CA VAL A 61 -15.69 25.72 20.91
C VAL A 61 -15.07 24.44 21.47
N LEU A 62 -15.63 23.90 22.55
CA LEU A 62 -15.17 22.63 23.13
C LEU A 62 -15.37 21.46 22.16
N LEU A 63 -16.52 21.40 21.50
CA LEU A 63 -16.81 20.40 20.47
C LEU A 63 -15.86 20.53 19.29
N SER A 64 -15.67 21.75 18.78
CA SER A 64 -14.73 22.03 17.69
C SER A 64 -13.31 21.60 18.05
N GLY A 65 -12.84 21.92 19.27
CA GLY A 65 -11.52 21.50 19.75
C GLY A 65 -11.37 19.98 19.93
N ARG A 66 -12.45 19.25 20.22
CA ARG A 66 -12.44 17.77 20.17
C ARG A 66 -12.29 17.27 18.74
N ARG A 67 -13.14 17.75 17.83
CA ARG A 67 -13.10 17.35 16.42
C ARG A 67 -11.76 17.64 15.75
N THR A 68 -11.13 18.78 16.04
CA THR A 68 -9.79 19.10 15.54
C THR A 68 -8.74 18.12 16.05
N ARG A 69 -8.80 17.69 17.32
CA ARG A 69 -7.87 16.70 17.87
C ARG A 69 -8.09 15.31 17.29
N GLU A 70 -9.34 14.89 17.13
CA GLU A 70 -9.67 13.64 16.45
C GLU A 70 -9.19 13.66 15.00
N GLY A 71 -9.45 14.75 14.26
CA GLY A 71 -8.98 14.94 12.90
C GLY A 71 -7.46 14.91 12.78
N ALA A 72 -6.73 15.52 13.73
CA ALA A 72 -5.28 15.44 13.77
C ALA A 72 -4.78 14.00 14.00
N GLY A 73 -5.46 13.22 14.84
CA GLY A 73 -5.15 11.80 15.04
C GLY A 73 -5.37 10.97 13.78
N VAL A 74 -6.48 11.19 13.06
CA VAL A 74 -6.75 10.54 11.77
C VAL A 74 -5.69 10.91 10.74
N ALA A 75 -5.32 12.20 10.64
CA ALA A 75 -4.29 12.65 9.72
C ALA A 75 -2.92 12.00 10.03
N ALA A 76 -2.57 11.83 11.31
CA ALA A 76 -1.35 11.14 11.71
C ALA A 76 -1.36 9.65 11.28
N ALA A 77 -2.48 8.95 11.49
CA ALA A 77 -2.63 7.55 11.06
C ALA A 77 -2.57 7.38 9.53
N VAL A 78 -3.13 8.34 8.79
CA VAL A 78 -3.00 8.41 7.33
C VAL A 78 -1.53 8.61 6.94
N GLY A 79 -0.80 9.48 7.63
CA GLY A 79 0.65 9.67 7.41
C GLY A 79 1.44 8.37 7.58
N GLU A 80 1.23 7.66 8.69
CA GLU A 80 1.89 6.36 8.92
C GLU A 80 1.55 5.32 7.84
N SER A 81 0.31 5.30 7.37
CA SER A 81 -0.11 4.41 6.28
C SER A 81 0.57 4.76 4.95
N MET A 82 0.81 6.05 4.69
CA MET A 82 1.54 6.49 3.49
C MET A 82 3.01 6.09 3.55
N ASP A 83 3.66 6.21 4.71
CA ASP A 83 5.06 5.78 4.91
C ASP A 83 5.20 4.26 4.65
N GLN A 84 4.23 3.46 5.09
CA GLN A 84 4.19 2.02 4.82
C GLN A 84 4.00 1.71 3.32
N LEU A 85 3.15 2.47 2.63
CA LEU A 85 2.96 2.32 1.19
C LEU A 85 4.22 2.68 0.39
N GLU A 86 4.94 3.72 0.80
CA GLU A 86 6.22 4.09 0.18
C GLU A 86 7.25 2.97 0.33
N ALA A 87 7.37 2.38 1.52
CA ALA A 87 8.25 1.25 1.76
C ALA A 87 7.90 0.03 0.89
N LEU A 88 6.62 -0.30 0.77
CA LEU A 88 6.13 -1.39 -0.08
C LEU A 88 6.40 -1.13 -1.57
N ALA A 89 6.19 0.10 -2.03
CA ALA A 89 6.46 0.49 -3.41
C ALA A 89 7.96 0.37 -3.75
N SER A 90 8.83 0.80 -2.83
CA SER A 90 10.28 0.67 -2.98
C SER A 90 10.72 -0.79 -3.06
N GLU A 91 10.18 -1.65 -2.20
CA GLU A 91 10.48 -3.09 -2.22
C GLU A 91 9.98 -3.75 -3.51
N SER A 92 8.80 -3.38 -4.00
CA SER A 92 8.27 -3.86 -5.29
C SER A 92 9.17 -3.47 -6.46
N ALA A 93 9.67 -2.23 -6.47
CA ALA A 93 10.61 -1.76 -7.48
C ALA A 93 11.93 -2.55 -7.42
N ARG A 94 12.46 -2.81 -6.21
CA ARG A 94 13.66 -3.62 -6.00
C ARG A 94 13.49 -5.04 -6.53
N LEU A 95 12.37 -5.68 -6.22
CA LEU A 95 12.05 -7.05 -6.70
C LEU A 95 11.90 -7.08 -8.22
N SER A 96 11.25 -6.08 -8.81
CA SER A 96 11.12 -5.96 -10.26
C SER A 96 12.49 -5.83 -10.95
N GLY A 97 13.40 -5.05 -10.36
CA GLY A 97 14.79 -4.96 -10.83
C GLY A 97 15.53 -6.29 -10.74
N ALA A 98 15.38 -7.02 -9.63
CA ALA A 98 15.98 -8.35 -9.47
C ALA A 98 15.44 -9.36 -10.49
N ILE A 99 14.13 -9.32 -10.79
CA ILE A 99 13.50 -10.15 -11.82
C ILE A 99 14.09 -9.82 -13.21
N ALA A 100 14.25 -8.54 -13.54
CA ALA A 100 14.83 -8.14 -14.81
C ALA A 100 16.24 -8.72 -15.02
N VAL A 101 17.10 -8.63 -13.99
CA VAL A 101 18.45 -9.23 -14.02
C VAL A 101 18.38 -10.75 -14.19
N ALA A 102 17.52 -11.44 -13.43
CA ALA A 102 17.36 -12.89 -13.55
C ALA A 102 16.86 -13.32 -14.94
N MET A 103 16.01 -12.50 -15.58
CA MET A 103 15.55 -12.75 -16.95
C MET A 103 16.67 -12.60 -17.98
N GLU A 104 17.57 -11.63 -17.82
CA GLU A 104 18.75 -11.49 -18.68
C GLU A 104 19.68 -12.71 -18.57
N GLU A 105 19.94 -13.18 -17.34
CA GLU A 105 20.73 -14.40 -17.10
C GLU A 105 20.07 -15.66 -17.68
N GLN A 106 18.74 -15.78 -17.52
CA GLN A 106 17.99 -16.88 -18.07
C GLN A 106 18.02 -16.87 -19.61
N GLN A 107 17.94 -15.70 -20.24
CA GLN A 107 18.01 -15.58 -21.69
C GLN A 107 19.39 -16.00 -22.23
N ALA A 108 20.48 -15.61 -21.56
CA ALA A 108 21.82 -16.09 -21.90
C ALA A 108 21.94 -17.63 -21.77
N THR A 109 21.35 -18.19 -20.70
CA THR A 109 21.33 -19.63 -20.47
C THR A 109 20.57 -20.37 -21.58
N VAL A 110 19.41 -19.84 -22.00
CA VAL A 110 18.63 -20.38 -23.13
C VAL A 110 19.43 -20.35 -24.43
N GLY A 111 20.17 -19.27 -24.69
CA GLY A 111 21.07 -19.21 -25.84
C GLY A 111 22.12 -20.33 -25.85
N SER A 112 22.76 -20.58 -24.71
CA SER A 112 23.73 -21.70 -24.59
C SER A 112 23.07 -23.07 -24.77
N LEU A 113 21.84 -23.25 -24.31
CA LEU A 113 21.10 -24.50 -24.52
C LEU A 113 20.81 -24.74 -26.00
N ASP A 114 20.47 -23.69 -26.76
CA ASP A 114 20.22 -23.80 -28.20
C ASP A 114 21.48 -24.26 -28.95
N GLU A 115 22.65 -23.66 -28.66
CA GLU A 115 23.94 -24.08 -29.23
C GLU A 115 24.28 -25.55 -28.91
N ARG A 116 23.98 -25.98 -27.68
CA ARG A 116 24.17 -27.37 -27.25
C ARG A 116 23.22 -28.33 -28.00
N MET A 117 21.99 -27.93 -28.25
CA MET A 117 21.02 -28.72 -29.01
C MET A 117 21.44 -28.90 -30.48
N VAL A 118 21.98 -27.85 -31.12
CA VAL A 118 22.57 -27.96 -32.46
C VAL A 118 23.74 -28.94 -32.45
N THR A 119 24.61 -28.87 -31.43
CA THR A 119 25.73 -29.79 -31.29
C THR A 119 25.29 -31.24 -31.11
N LEU A 120 24.29 -31.49 -30.26
CA LEU A 120 23.73 -32.83 -30.06
C LEU A 120 23.08 -33.37 -31.34
N THR A 121 22.39 -32.52 -32.10
CA THR A 121 21.80 -32.90 -33.40
C THR A 121 22.88 -33.37 -34.37
N ARG A 122 24.00 -32.62 -34.45
CA ARG A 122 25.15 -32.99 -35.28
C ARG A 122 25.79 -34.32 -34.85
N ILE A 123 25.93 -34.55 -33.54
CA ILE A 123 26.44 -35.82 -33.00
C ILE A 123 25.50 -36.97 -33.35
N GLY A 124 24.19 -36.77 -33.24
CA GLY A 124 23.18 -37.76 -33.62
C GLY A 124 23.27 -38.13 -35.11
N GLN A 125 23.41 -37.14 -36.00
CA GLN A 125 23.60 -37.36 -37.44
C GLN A 125 24.89 -38.14 -37.73
N ALA A 126 26.02 -37.74 -37.13
CA ALA A 126 27.29 -38.44 -37.30
C ALA A 126 27.22 -39.89 -36.79
N SER A 127 26.52 -40.12 -35.69
CA SER A 127 26.31 -41.47 -35.13
C SER A 127 25.48 -42.35 -36.06
N ALA A 128 24.45 -41.79 -36.71
CA ALA A 128 23.65 -42.51 -37.70
C ALA A 128 24.47 -42.91 -38.93
N THR A 129 25.25 -41.98 -39.50
CA THR A 129 26.15 -42.26 -40.63
C THR A 129 27.19 -43.33 -40.27
N ALA A 130 27.82 -43.23 -39.09
CA ALA A 130 28.78 -44.24 -38.64
C ALA A 130 28.13 -45.63 -38.50
N ALA A 131 26.88 -45.71 -38.04
CA ALA A 131 26.14 -46.96 -37.96
C ALA A 131 25.83 -47.56 -39.35
N GLU A 132 25.54 -46.72 -40.35
CA GLU A 132 25.37 -47.15 -41.74
C GLU A 132 26.69 -47.71 -42.32
N GLU A 133 27.81 -47.01 -42.14
CA GLU A 133 29.13 -47.47 -42.57
C GLU A 133 29.55 -48.78 -41.87
N LEU A 134 29.28 -48.90 -40.57
CA LEU A 134 29.49 -50.15 -39.82
C LEU A 134 28.65 -51.29 -40.38
N THR A 135 27.40 -51.03 -40.77
CA THR A 135 26.54 -52.05 -41.38
C THR A 135 27.13 -52.52 -42.72
N VAL A 136 27.60 -51.60 -43.57
CA VAL A 136 28.26 -51.94 -44.84
C VAL A 136 29.52 -52.77 -44.62
N THR A 137 30.39 -52.34 -43.71
CA THR A 137 31.63 -53.08 -43.40
C THR A 137 31.35 -54.48 -42.83
N MET A 138 30.29 -54.64 -42.03
CA MET A 138 29.84 -55.94 -41.54
C MET A 138 29.33 -56.86 -42.66
N ILE A 139 28.64 -56.31 -43.67
CA ILE A 139 28.21 -57.05 -44.87
C ILE A 139 29.44 -57.54 -45.64
N ASP A 140 30.42 -56.67 -45.90
CA ASP A 140 31.65 -57.04 -46.59
C ASP A 140 32.46 -58.09 -45.82
N LEU A 141 32.58 -57.94 -44.49
CA LEU A 141 33.25 -58.90 -43.64
C LEU A 141 32.56 -60.28 -43.69
N SER A 142 31.23 -60.31 -43.69
CA SER A 142 30.44 -61.54 -43.83
C SER A 142 30.68 -62.22 -45.19
N ARG A 143 30.71 -61.43 -46.27
CA ARG A 143 31.03 -61.91 -47.62
C ARG A 143 32.43 -62.51 -47.68
N MET A 144 33.45 -61.80 -47.20
CA MET A 144 34.84 -62.28 -47.15
C MET A 144 34.97 -63.56 -46.32
N ALA A 145 34.29 -63.65 -45.18
CA ALA A 145 34.28 -64.86 -44.35
C ALA A 145 33.62 -66.05 -45.08
N SER A 146 32.58 -65.82 -45.87
CA SER A 146 31.94 -66.84 -46.70
C SER A 146 32.86 -67.32 -47.82
N GLU A 147 33.51 -66.40 -48.53
CA GLU A 147 34.48 -66.70 -49.59
C GLU A 147 35.67 -67.51 -49.04
N ALA A 148 36.23 -67.11 -47.90
CA ALA A 148 37.30 -67.82 -47.23
C ALA A 148 36.89 -69.25 -46.84
N ARG A 149 35.68 -69.45 -46.29
CA ARG A 149 35.13 -70.78 -46.01
C ARG A 149 35.00 -71.62 -47.28
N GLY A 150 34.43 -71.06 -48.35
CA GLY A 150 34.29 -71.75 -49.64
C GLY A 150 35.63 -72.20 -50.22
N ALA A 151 36.65 -71.33 -50.15
CA ALA A 151 38.00 -71.66 -50.60
C ALA A 151 38.66 -72.79 -49.77
N THR A 152 38.42 -72.82 -48.45
CA THR A 152 38.91 -73.92 -47.61
C THR A 152 38.23 -75.26 -47.93
N GLU A 153 36.93 -75.25 -48.28
CA GLU A 153 36.23 -76.46 -48.68
C GLU A 153 36.67 -77.00 -50.04
N THR A 154 36.95 -76.13 -51.01
CA THR A 154 37.46 -76.57 -52.32
C THR A 154 38.87 -77.15 -52.21
N LEU A 155 39.74 -76.54 -51.39
CA LEU A 155 41.05 -77.10 -51.05
C LEU A 155 40.94 -78.47 -50.35
N ALA A 156 39.99 -78.62 -49.42
CA ALA A 156 39.76 -79.89 -48.73
C ALA A 156 39.25 -81.00 -49.68
N ARG A 157 38.39 -80.66 -50.66
CA ARG A 157 37.93 -81.62 -51.68
C ARG A 157 38.96 -81.92 -52.77
N GLY A 158 39.88 -81.00 -53.05
CA GLY A 158 40.95 -81.19 -54.05
C GLY A 158 42.16 -81.99 -53.56
N ASN A 159 42.29 -82.21 -52.25
CA ASN A 159 43.39 -82.96 -51.63
C ASN A 159 43.00 -84.38 -51.14
N GLY A 160 41.86 -84.92 -51.59
CA GLY A 160 41.42 -86.31 -51.35
C GLY A 160 41.24 -87.06 -52.65
#